data_AF-A0A7K1BY35-F1
#
_entry.id   AF-A0A7K1BY35-F1
#
_cell.length_a   1.000
_cell.length_b   1.000
_cell.length_c   1.000
_cell.angle_alpha   90.00
_cell.angle_beta   90.00
_cell.angle_gamma   90.00
#
_symmetry.space_group_name_H-M   'P 1'
#
loop_
_entity.id
_entity.type
_entity.pdbx_description
1 polymer ?
#
loop_
_entity_poly.entity_id
_entity_poly.type
_entity_poly.pdbx_seq_one_letter_code
_entity_poly.pdbx_strand_id
1 'polypeptide(L)'
;MNPLSLARWQFAITTVYHFIFVPITIGSGFLVAGLQTAWYRTHKEKYLRATKFFGKLFLINFAIGVVTGIVQEFQFGMNWSSYSRFVGDIFGAPLAMEGLLAFFLESTFLGIWIFGWDRLSKKAHLASIWF
;
A
#
# COMPACT_ATOMS: atom_id res chain seq x y z
N MET A 1 -25.87 -22.05 7.26
CA MET A 1 -24.75 -22.13 6.30
C MET A 1 -23.64 -22.98 6.92
N ASN A 2 -22.96 -23.83 6.14
CA ASN A 2 -21.82 -24.64 6.62
C ASN A 2 -20.59 -23.72 6.89
N PRO A 3 -19.78 -23.95 7.93
CA PRO A 3 -18.50 -23.26 8.17
C PRO A 3 -17.63 -23.04 6.93
N LEU A 4 -17.51 -24.04 6.04
CA LEU A 4 -16.72 -23.92 4.82
C LEU A 4 -17.29 -22.84 3.87
N SER A 5 -18.61 -22.74 3.76
CA SER A 5 -19.27 -21.72 2.94
C SER A 5 -19.06 -20.32 3.53
N LEU A 6 -19.10 -20.19 4.87
CA LEU A 6 -18.85 -18.92 5.55
C LEU A 6 -17.39 -18.47 5.39
N ALA A 7 -16.42 -19.38 5.51
CA ALA A 7 -15.01 -19.07 5.30
C ALA A 7 -14.73 -18.57 3.88
N ARG A 8 -15.35 -19.20 2.87
CA ARG A 8 -15.27 -18.75 1.46
C ARG A 8 -15.86 -17.35 1.27
N TRP A 9 -17.04 -17.10 1.83
CA TRP A 9 -17.69 -15.78 1.75
C TRP A 9 -16.86 -14.71 2.45
N GLN A 10 -16.37 -14.98 3.65
CA GLN A 10 -15.53 -14.05 4.40
C GLN A 10 -14.27 -13.70 3.61
N PHE A 11 -13.57 -14.71 3.08
CA PHE A 11 -12.35 -14.49 2.29
C PHE A 11 -12.64 -13.71 0.99
N ALA A 12 -13.72 -14.06 0.28
CA ALA A 12 -14.12 -13.37 -0.95
C ALA A 12 -14.44 -11.89 -0.69
N ILE A 13 -15.21 -11.60 0.35
CA ILE A 13 -15.57 -10.23 0.73
C ILE A 13 -14.30 -9.45 1.08
N THR A 14 -13.45 -9.97 1.97
CA THR A 14 -12.20 -9.30 2.35
C THR A 14 -11.32 -9.03 1.13
N THR A 15 -11.16 -10.01 0.24
CA THR A 15 -10.36 -9.88 -0.98
C THR A 15 -10.90 -8.79 -1.91
N VAL A 16 -12.21 -8.78 -2.17
CA VAL A 16 -12.82 -7.77 -3.05
C VAL A 16 -12.69 -6.38 -2.46
N TYR A 17 -12.96 -6.21 -1.16
CA TYR A 17 -12.80 -4.91 -0.50
C TYR A 17 -11.35 -4.45 -0.53
N HIS A 18 -10.39 -5.31 -0.19
CA HIS A 18 -8.98 -4.98 -0.24
C HIS A 18 -8.54 -4.56 -1.65
N PHE A 19 -8.92 -5.33 -2.66
CA PHE A 19 -8.49 -5.12 -4.04
C PHE A 19 -9.11 -3.89 -4.72
N ILE A 20 -10.11 -3.23 -4.11
CA ILE A 20 -10.55 -1.90 -4.57
C ILE A 20 -9.47 -0.86 -4.29
N PHE A 21 -8.84 -0.94 -3.11
CA PHE A 21 -7.86 0.06 -2.68
C PHE A 21 -6.50 -0.14 -3.36
N VAL A 22 -6.09 -1.38 -3.62
CA VAL A 22 -4.79 -1.73 -4.23
C VAL A 22 -4.49 -0.98 -5.55
N PRO A 23 -5.31 -1.10 -6.62
CA PRO A 23 -5.02 -0.44 -7.89
C PRO A 23 -5.10 1.09 -7.80
N ILE A 24 -5.98 1.61 -6.94
CA ILE A 24 -6.10 3.04 -6.69
C ILE A 24 -4.82 3.56 -6.00
N THR A 25 -4.30 2.84 -5.00
CA THR A 25 -3.04 3.18 -4.32
C THR A 25 -1.89 3.19 -5.32
N ILE A 26 -1.71 2.13 -6.11
CA ILE A 26 -0.63 2.02 -7.09
C ILE A 26 -0.72 3.16 -8.12
N GLY A 27 -1.90 3.36 -8.72
CA GLY A 27 -2.11 4.39 -9.73
C GLY A 27 -1.93 5.81 -9.19
N SER A 28 -2.48 6.10 -8.01
CA SER A 28 -2.37 7.43 -7.40
C SER A 28 -0.96 7.70 -6.82
N GLY A 29 -0.23 6.66 -6.38
CA GLY A 29 1.18 6.78 -6.00
C GLY A 29 2.04 7.29 -7.15
N PHE A 30 1.95 6.66 -8.33
CA PHE A 30 2.64 7.14 -9.54
C PHE A 30 2.20 8.54 -9.97
N LEU A 31 0.90 8.87 -9.84
CA LEU A 31 0.39 10.20 -10.12
C LEU A 31 1.04 11.26 -9.21
N VAL A 32 1.08 11.01 -7.89
CA VAL A 32 1.65 11.92 -6.90
C VAL A 32 3.16 12.07 -7.13
N ALA A 33 3.88 10.97 -7.35
CA ALA A 33 5.31 10.98 -7.68
C ALA A 33 5.60 11.78 -8.96
N GLY A 34 4.78 11.60 -10.00
CA GLY A 34 4.87 12.34 -11.26
C GLY A 34 4.61 13.83 -11.10
N LEU A 35 3.57 14.22 -10.35
CA LEU A 35 3.25 15.62 -10.07
C LEU A 35 4.37 16.29 -9.26
N GLN A 36 4.93 15.61 -8.26
CA GLN A 36 6.04 16.14 -7.49
C GLN A 36 7.32 16.28 -8.33
N THR A 37 7.58 15.31 -9.21
CA THR A 37 8.69 15.38 -10.17
C THR A 37 8.52 16.58 -11.11
N ALA A 38 7.31 16.83 -11.60
CA ALA A 38 7.01 18.00 -12.43
C ALA A 38 7.21 19.31 -11.65
N TRP A 39 6.80 19.38 -10.38
CA TRP A 39 7.09 20.54 -9.52
C TRP A 39 8.60 20.71 -9.31
N TYR A 40 9.33 19.63 -9.03
CA TYR A 40 10.76 19.66 -8.80
C TYR A 40 11.53 20.20 -10.01
N ARG A 41 11.12 19.85 -11.24
CA ARG A 41 11.76 20.30 -12.49
C ARG A 41 11.33 21.69 -12.94
N THR A 42 10.04 22.03 -12.79
CA THR A 42 9.47 23.26 -13.37
C THR A 42 9.32 24.41 -12.39
N HIS A 43 9.37 24.13 -11.09
CA HIS A 43 9.10 25.07 -10.00
C HIS A 43 7.73 25.76 -10.06
N LYS A 44 6.79 25.27 -10.89
CA LYS A 44 5.44 25.82 -10.99
C LYS A 44 4.58 25.34 -9.82
N GLU A 45 4.08 26.28 -9.01
CA GLU A 45 3.31 25.99 -7.79
C GLU A 45 2.04 25.17 -8.01
N LYS A 46 1.44 25.22 -9.21
CA LYS A 46 0.27 24.40 -9.56
C LYS A 46 0.53 22.90 -9.35
N TYR A 47 1.74 22.42 -9.64
CA TYR A 47 2.09 21.01 -9.46
C TYR A 47 2.31 20.66 -7.99
N LEU A 48 2.84 21.58 -7.18
CA LEU A 48 2.95 21.39 -5.74
C LEU A 48 1.57 21.28 -5.07
N ARG A 49 0.64 22.18 -5.44
CA ARG A 49 -0.74 22.12 -4.95
C ARG A 49 -1.42 20.83 -5.34
N ALA A 50 -1.26 20.39 -6.59
CA ALA A 50 -1.79 19.11 -7.06
C ALA A 50 -1.16 17.92 -6.30
N THR A 51 0.17 17.93 -6.09
CA THR A 51 0.88 16.90 -5.32
C THR A 51 0.31 16.76 -3.91
N LYS A 52 0.11 17.87 -3.19
CA LYS A 52 -0.45 17.86 -1.84
C LYS A 52 -1.92 17.41 -1.81
N PHE A 53 -2.71 17.82 -2.79
CA PHE A 53 -4.12 17.43 -2.90
C PHE A 53 -4.29 15.94 -3.16
N PHE A 54 -3.70 15.43 -4.26
CA PHE A 54 -3.78 14.02 -4.61
C PHE A 54 -3.03 13.15 -3.59
N GLY A 55 -1.94 13.67 -3.01
CA GLY A 55 -1.22 13.03 -1.91
C GLY A 55 -2.12 12.74 -0.71
N LYS A 56 -2.98 13.69 -0.32
CA LYS A 56 -3.92 13.46 0.78
C LYS A 56 -4.92 12.34 0.48
N LEU A 57 -5.44 12.28 -0.76
CA LEU A 57 -6.35 11.22 -1.18
C LEU A 57 -5.65 9.85 -1.24
N PHE A 58 -4.43 9.82 -1.78
CA PHE A 58 -3.57 8.65 -1.81
C PHE A 58 -3.33 8.10 -0.39
N LEU A 59 -3.00 8.95 0.58
CA LEU A 59 -2.77 8.53 1.97
C LEU A 59 -4.00 7.92 2.63
N ILE A 60 -5.19 8.50 2.40
CA ILE A 60 -6.45 7.93 2.93
C ILE A 60 -6.70 6.55 2.33
N ASN A 61 -6.52 6.42 1.01
CA ASN A 61 -6.72 5.16 0.30
C ASN A 61 -5.70 4.10 0.75
N PHE A 62 -4.43 4.49 0.89
CA PHE A 62 -3.35 3.65 1.38
C PHE A 62 -3.65 3.11 2.77
N ALA A 63 -4.06 3.96 3.72
CA ALA A 63 -4.36 3.54 5.08
C ALA A 63 -5.45 2.46 5.15
N ILE A 64 -6.52 2.59 4.35
CA ILE A 64 -7.58 1.57 4.27
C ILE A 64 -7.06 0.29 3.60
N GLY A 65 -6.24 0.42 2.55
CA GLY A 65 -5.56 -0.69 1.89
C GLY A 65 -4.72 -1.51 2.87
N VAL A 66 -3.92 -0.86 3.72
CA VAL A 66 -3.10 -1.53 4.74
C VAL A 66 -3.96 -2.32 5.73
N VAL A 67 -5.00 -1.69 6.29
CA VAL A 67 -5.87 -2.34 7.27
C VAL A 67 -6.55 -3.58 6.67
N THR A 68 -7.05 -3.47 5.45
CA THR A 68 -7.72 -4.59 4.76
C THR A 68 -6.74 -5.70 4.37
N GLY A 69 -5.49 -5.34 4.01
CA GLY A 69 -4.43 -6.30 3.68
C GLY A 69 -4.00 -7.12 4.90
N ILE A 70 -3.80 -6.47 6.05
CA ILE A 70 -3.47 -7.15 7.33
C ILE A 70 -4.54 -8.17 7.69
N VAL A 71 -5.83 -7.80 7.57
CA VAL A 71 -6.94 -8.72 7.83
C VAL A 71 -6.87 -9.93 6.87
N GLN A 72 -6.58 -9.70 5.59
CA GLN A 72 -6.46 -10.77 4.60
C GLN A 72 -5.27 -11.71 4.87
N GLU A 73 -4.11 -11.18 5.27
CA GLU A 73 -2.93 -11.96 5.62
C GLU A 73 -3.23 -12.95 6.75
N PHE A 74 -3.83 -12.47 7.84
CA PHE A 74 -4.17 -13.33 8.97
C PHE A 74 -5.29 -14.34 8.67
N GLN A 75 -6.14 -14.11 7.65
CA GLN A 75 -7.17 -15.08 7.27
C GLN A 75 -6.60 -16.41 6.77
N PHE A 76 -5.38 -16.41 6.18
CA PHE A 76 -4.69 -17.66 5.81
C PHE A 76 -4.41 -18.53 7.04
N GLY A 77 -4.06 -17.93 8.19
CA GLY A 77 -3.80 -18.65 9.43
C GLY A 77 -5.07 -19.10 10.15
N MET A 78 -6.10 -18.24 10.18
CA MET A 78 -7.32 -18.47 10.96
C MET A 78 -8.27 -19.47 10.27
N ASN A 79 -8.76 -19.12 9.08
CA ASN A 79 -9.83 -19.86 8.41
C ASN A 79 -9.31 -20.95 7.46
N TRP A 80 -8.03 -20.89 7.11
CA TRP A 80 -7.39 -21.76 6.10
C TRP A 80 -6.18 -22.52 6.65
N SER A 81 -6.19 -22.90 7.93
CA SER A 81 -5.04 -23.52 8.62
C SER A 81 -4.54 -24.84 8.00
N SER A 82 -5.41 -25.62 7.36
CA SER A 82 -5.00 -26.84 6.65
C SER A 82 -4.30 -26.54 5.34
N TYR A 83 -4.75 -25.51 4.61
CA TYR A 83 -4.06 -25.01 3.41
C TYR A 83 -2.67 -24.46 3.78
N SER A 84 -2.60 -23.63 4.82
CA SER A 84 -1.35 -23.03 5.28
C SER A 84 -0.31 -24.07 5.73
N ARG A 85 -0.74 -25.17 6.35
CA ARG A 85 0.16 -26.31 6.67
C ARG A 85 0.59 -27.09 5.43
N PHE A 86 -0.27 -27.19 4.41
CA PHE A 86 -0.02 -28.00 3.23
C PHE A 86 0.93 -27.33 2.23
N VAL A 87 0.80 -26.01 2.04
CA VAL A 87 1.62 -25.26 1.05
C VAL A 87 2.48 -24.14 1.66
N GLY A 88 2.50 -24.00 2.99
CA GLY A 88 3.17 -22.89 3.67
C GLY A 88 4.64 -22.72 3.33
N ASP A 89 5.38 -23.82 3.13
CA ASP A 89 6.81 -23.79 2.80
C ASP A 89 7.09 -23.11 1.44
N ILE A 90 6.13 -23.14 0.52
CA ILE A 90 6.26 -22.53 -0.82
C ILE A 90 5.52 -21.19 -0.86
N PHE A 91 4.27 -21.15 -0.38
CA PHE A 91 3.42 -19.97 -0.45
C PHE A 91 3.79 -18.90 0.58
N GLY A 92 4.23 -19.29 1.77
CA GLY A 92 4.57 -18.35 2.84
C GLY A 92 5.84 -17.55 2.58
N ALA A 93 6.80 -18.11 1.83
CA ALA A 93 8.06 -17.42 1.54
C ALA A 93 7.87 -16.11 0.74
N PRO A 94 7.10 -16.08 -0.37
CA PRO A 94 6.75 -14.83 -1.04
C PRO A 94 6.04 -13.79 -0.15
N LEU A 95 5.10 -14.22 0.70
CA LEU A 95 4.38 -13.32 1.61
C LEU A 95 5.32 -12.69 2.66
N ALA A 96 6.22 -13.49 3.24
CA ALA A 96 7.23 -12.97 4.15
C ALA A 96 8.19 -11.99 3.45
N MET A 97 8.58 -12.28 2.21
CA MET A 97 9.43 -11.38 1.41
C MET A 97 8.73 -10.08 1.05
N GLU A 98 7.43 -10.11 0.74
CA GLU A 98 6.60 -8.92 0.52
C GLU A 98 6.62 -8.02 1.76
N GLY A 99 6.41 -8.59 2.96
CA GLY A 99 6.45 -7.85 4.22
C GLY A 99 7.81 -7.22 4.52
N LEU A 100 8.90 -7.98 4.34
CA LEU A 100 10.25 -7.52 4.66
C LEU A 100 10.82 -6.50 3.66
N LEU A 101 10.53 -6.67 2.37
CA LEU A 101 11.09 -5.81 1.33
C LEU A 101 10.10 -4.73 0.90
N ALA A 102 8.97 -5.11 0.32
CA ALA A 102 8.07 -4.16 -0.33
C ALA A 102 7.35 -3.29 0.71
N PHE A 103 6.66 -3.93 1.66
CA PHE A 103 5.85 -3.22 2.65
C PHE A 103 6.68 -2.34 3.57
N PHE A 104 7.83 -2.84 4.03
CA PHE A 104 8.72 -2.08 4.90
C PHE A 104 9.33 -0.87 4.19
N LEU A 105 9.77 -1.04 2.93
CA LEU A 105 10.29 0.03 2.10
C LEU A 105 9.21 1.10 1.89
N GLU A 106 8.06 0.71 1.33
CA GLU A 106 6.96 1.62 0.99
C GLU A 106 6.47 2.37 2.24
N SER A 107 6.19 1.66 3.34
CA SER A 107 5.66 2.28 4.56
C SER A 107 6.67 3.25 5.20
N THR A 108 7.96 2.92 5.16
CA THR A 108 9.01 3.79 5.72
C THR A 108 9.19 5.05 4.89
N PHE A 109 9.36 4.91 3.58
CA PHE A 109 9.57 6.04 2.68
C PHE A 109 8.32 6.92 2.55
N LEU A 110 7.13 6.32 2.61
CA LEU A 110 5.89 7.07 2.70
C LEU A 110 5.80 7.89 3.99
N GLY A 111 6.17 7.32 5.14
CA GLY A 111 6.27 8.06 6.40
C GLY A 111 7.22 9.26 6.30
N ILE A 112 8.39 9.04 5.69
CA ILE A 112 9.37 10.10 5.42
C ILE A 112 8.77 11.18 4.50
N TRP A 113 8.03 10.78 3.46
CA TRP A 113 7.39 11.70 2.52
C TRP A 113 6.29 12.56 3.15
N ILE A 114 5.49 11.99 4.05
CA ILE A 114 4.42 12.73 4.74
C ILE A 114 5.01 13.86 5.60
N PHE A 115 6.04 13.55 6.39
CA PHE A 115 6.59 14.46 7.39
C PHE A 115 7.85 15.21 6.93
N GLY A 116 8.34 14.93 5.73
CA GLY A 116 9.64 15.41 5.24
C GLY A 116 9.62 16.76 4.53
N TRP A 117 8.44 17.34 4.24
CA TRP A 117 8.30 18.53 3.38
C TRP A 117 9.22 19.70 3.74
N ASP A 118 9.34 20.00 5.04
CA ASP A 118 10.16 21.10 5.57
C ASP A 118 11.44 20.62 6.29
N ARG A 119 11.69 19.30 6.30
CA ARG A 119 12.80 18.66 7.00
C ARG A 119 13.86 18.08 6.07
N LEU A 120 13.49 17.78 4.83
CA LEU A 120 14.37 17.18 3.83
C LEU A 120 14.73 18.17 2.73
N SER A 121 15.89 17.93 2.10
CA SER A 121 16.19 18.59 0.83
C SER A 121 15.15 18.21 -0.22
N LYS A 122 14.81 19.12 -1.13
CA LYS A 122 13.82 18.87 -2.20
C LYS A 122 14.11 17.61 -3.03
N LYS A 123 15.39 17.27 -3.20
CA LYS A 123 15.83 16.03 -3.89
C LYS A 123 15.53 14.78 -3.06
N ALA A 124 15.90 14.78 -1.77
CA ALA A 124 15.64 13.65 -0.87
C ALA A 124 14.13 13.43 -0.69
N HIS A 125 13.36 14.51 -0.55
CA HIS A 125 11.90 14.46 -0.48
C HIS A 125 11.25 13.94 -1.78
N LEU A 126 11.87 14.19 -2.94
CA LEU A 126 11.41 13.61 -4.20
C LEU A 126 11.76 12.14 -4.29
N ALA A 127 12.97 11.74 -3.87
CA ALA A 127 13.35 10.33 -3.86
C ALA A 127 12.38 9.51 -3.00
N SER A 128 11.92 10.04 -1.87
CA SER A 128 11.07 9.30 -0.94
C SER A 128 9.66 8.95 -1.44
N ILE A 129 9.18 9.51 -2.55
CA ILE A 129 7.89 9.10 -3.16
C ILE A 129 8.07 8.12 -4.32
N TRP A 130 9.32 7.88 -4.74
CA TRP A 130 9.67 6.90 -5.76
C TRP A 130 10.12 5.56 -5.17
N PHE A 131 10.32 5.52 -3.86
CA PHE A 131 10.54 4.31 -3.05
C PHE A 131 9.28 4.02 -2.25
#